data_AF-A0A927NSZ1-F1
#
_entry.id   AF-A0A927NSZ1-F1
#
_cell.length_a   1.000
_cell.length_b   1.000
_cell.length_c   1.000
_cell.angle_alpha   90.00
_cell.angle_beta   90.00
_cell.angle_gamma   90.00
#
_symmetry.space_group_name_H-M   'P 1'
#
loop_
_entity.id
_entity.type
_entity.pdbx_description
1 polymer ?
#
loop_
_entity_poly.entity_id
_entity_poly.type
_entity_poly.pdbx_seq_one_letter_code
_entity_poly.pdbx_strand_id
1 'polypeptide(L)'
;MESNTCMQCGLCQRVCIGAIELTENGPVIDTEKCYRCGHCVAVCPVDAIENPLSARQEEILPLPSPKEAANYLRSVRSIREYKNEAIPEEKIRELLDIGRYPQTGKNTQGIGYRVLCGREKVEKLLALFIEEGIRIGKEDPAFRGTAAVSWACRRRKQDIVFRGAPYLIAAIADENNPRARESGQFALTFISLLAPTMGLGTCWAGFFEDLALSETYSAPFREFLNVPEGKKIAGVLMLGVPDVSYRRLVERNPLDCELL
;
A
#
# COMPACT_ATOMS: atom_id res chain seq x y z
N MET A 1 -26.09 26.05 -11.75
CA MET A 1 -25.61 26.52 -13.06
C MET A 1 -24.28 25.83 -13.29
N GLU A 2 -24.26 24.75 -14.06
CA GLU A 2 -23.03 24.18 -14.59
C GLU A 2 -22.51 25.14 -15.66
N SER A 3 -21.56 25.99 -15.28
CA SER A 3 -20.94 26.93 -16.20
C SER A 3 -19.50 26.51 -16.40
N ASN A 4 -19.18 25.76 -17.46
CA ASN A 4 -17.80 25.39 -17.83
C ASN A 4 -16.93 26.57 -18.28
N THR A 5 -17.30 27.79 -17.90
CA THR A 5 -16.61 29.04 -18.21
C THR A 5 -15.81 29.49 -16.98
N CYS A 6 -14.55 29.85 -17.21
CA CYS A 6 -13.64 30.28 -16.16
C CYS A 6 -14.14 31.59 -15.50
N MET A 7 -14.24 31.58 -14.16
CA MET A 7 -14.62 32.77 -13.37
C MET A 7 -13.40 33.52 -12.78
N GLN A 8 -12.18 33.24 -13.28
CA GLN A 8 -10.94 33.90 -12.86
C GLN A 8 -10.65 33.88 -11.34
N CYS A 9 -11.16 32.88 -10.59
CA CYS A 9 -10.99 32.81 -9.13
C CYS A 9 -9.57 32.45 -8.65
N GLY A 10 -8.69 31.98 -9.55
CA GLY A 10 -7.30 31.62 -9.28
C GLY A 10 -7.06 30.36 -8.44
N LEU A 11 -8.09 29.57 -8.12
CA LEU A 11 -7.94 28.33 -7.32
C LEU A 11 -6.94 27.34 -7.96
N CYS A 12 -7.06 27.10 -9.26
CA CYS A 12 -6.18 26.18 -9.99
C CYS A 12 -4.69 26.59 -9.92
N GLN A 13 -4.39 27.89 -9.97
CA GLN A 13 -3.03 28.41 -9.80
C GLN A 13 -2.55 28.28 -8.35
N ARG A 14 -3.40 28.58 -7.35
CA ARG A 14 -3.03 28.49 -5.93
C ARG A 14 -2.68 27.07 -5.46
N VAL A 15 -3.39 26.06 -5.95
CA VAL A 15 -3.11 24.65 -5.61
C VAL A 15 -1.97 24.06 -6.46
N CYS A 16 -1.55 24.76 -7.51
CA CYS A 16 -0.45 24.35 -8.36
C CYS A 16 0.88 24.82 -7.76
N ILE A 17 1.93 24.02 -7.94
CA ILE A 17 3.27 24.35 -7.44
C ILE A 17 4.17 24.99 -8.51
N GLY A 18 3.58 25.65 -9.50
CA GLY A 18 4.32 26.46 -10.50
C GLY A 18 4.18 26.04 -11.96
N ALA A 19 3.21 25.18 -12.30
CA ALA A 19 2.92 24.80 -13.68
C ALA A 19 1.69 25.52 -14.29
N ILE A 20 1.01 26.37 -13.51
CA ILE A 20 -0.20 27.07 -13.96
C ILE A 20 -0.05 28.56 -13.73
N GLU A 21 -0.39 29.33 -14.76
CA GLU A 21 -0.51 30.79 -14.74
C GLU A 21 -1.93 31.20 -15.12
N LEU A 22 -2.59 32.00 -14.30
CA LEU A 22 -3.90 32.58 -14.64
C LEU A 22 -3.69 33.84 -15.50
N THR A 23 -4.18 33.79 -16.73
CA THR A 23 -4.17 34.93 -17.67
C THR A 23 -5.56 35.56 -17.80
N GLU A 24 -5.67 36.65 -18.55
CA GLU A 24 -6.95 37.27 -18.92
C GLU A 24 -7.89 36.28 -19.64
N ASN A 25 -7.33 35.34 -20.40
CA ASN A 25 -8.08 34.32 -21.14
C ASN A 25 -8.32 33.02 -20.33
N GLY A 26 -7.95 33.00 -19.05
CA GLY A 26 -8.05 31.82 -18.18
C GLY A 26 -6.71 31.14 -17.88
N PRO A 27 -6.74 29.98 -17.22
CA PRO A 27 -5.52 29.29 -16.79
C PRO A 27 -4.77 28.67 -17.97
N VAL A 28 -3.46 28.93 -18.04
CA VAL A 28 -2.54 28.30 -18.99
C VAL A 28 -1.67 27.31 -18.22
N ILE A 29 -1.50 26.10 -18.78
CA ILE A 29 -0.72 25.01 -18.17
C ILE A 29 0.60 24.85 -18.93
N ASP A 30 1.72 24.95 -18.22
CA ASP A 30 3.04 24.54 -18.69
C ASP A 30 3.19 23.03 -18.48
N THR A 31 3.08 22.25 -19.56
CA THR A 31 3.11 20.78 -19.51
C THR A 31 4.48 20.23 -19.11
N GLU A 32 5.56 20.98 -19.34
CA GLU A 32 6.92 20.56 -18.98
C GLU A 32 7.17 20.68 -17.47
N LYS A 33 6.50 21.63 -16.81
CA LYS A 33 6.55 21.79 -15.35
C LYS A 33 5.48 20.98 -14.60
N CYS A 34 4.51 20.40 -15.30
CA CYS A 34 3.34 19.77 -14.70
C CYS A 34 3.65 18.38 -14.12
N TYR A 35 3.37 18.20 -12.82
CA TYR A 35 3.47 16.90 -12.14
C TYR A 35 2.27 15.98 -12.34
N ARG A 36 1.29 16.38 -13.15
CA ARG A 36 0.16 15.51 -13.50
C ARG A 36 -0.69 15.06 -12.29
N CYS A 37 -0.75 15.89 -11.24
CA CYS A 37 -1.43 15.54 -9.98
C CYS A 37 -2.95 15.77 -10.00
N GLY A 38 -3.49 16.42 -11.05
CA GLY A 38 -4.92 16.68 -11.17
C GLY A 38 -5.53 17.67 -10.15
N HIS A 39 -4.76 18.25 -9.21
CA HIS A 39 -5.32 19.19 -8.22
C HIS A 39 -6.07 20.37 -8.87
N CYS A 40 -5.59 20.84 -10.02
CA CYS A 40 -6.18 21.95 -10.73
C CYS A 40 -7.57 21.62 -11.29
N VAL A 41 -7.78 20.41 -11.82
CA VAL A 41 -9.08 19.95 -12.32
C VAL A 41 -10.04 19.60 -11.19
N ALA A 42 -9.52 19.10 -10.07
CA ALA A 42 -10.34 18.72 -8.90
C ALA A 42 -10.84 19.93 -8.08
N VAL A 43 -10.08 21.03 -8.06
CA VAL A 43 -10.45 22.22 -7.26
C VAL A 43 -11.36 23.20 -8.01
N CYS A 44 -11.55 23.02 -9.32
CA CYS A 44 -12.29 23.98 -10.12
C CYS A 44 -13.79 23.92 -9.75
N PRO A 45 -14.39 25.00 -9.22
CA PRO A 45 -15.77 24.96 -8.74
C PRO A 45 -16.81 24.91 -9.86
N VAL A 46 -16.35 25.12 -11.09
CA VAL A 46 -17.19 25.27 -12.29
C VAL A 46 -16.60 24.52 -13.48
N ASP A 47 -15.69 23.57 -13.23
CA ASP A 47 -15.24 22.64 -14.27
C ASP A 47 -14.64 23.26 -15.54
N ALA A 48 -14.16 24.50 -15.44
CA ALA A 48 -13.66 25.29 -16.56
C ALA A 48 -12.21 24.99 -16.98
N ILE A 49 -11.49 24.13 -16.25
CA ILE A 49 -10.13 23.75 -16.58
C ILE A 49 -10.07 22.29 -17.00
N GLU A 50 -9.41 22.05 -18.13
CA GLU A 50 -9.03 20.74 -18.63
C GLU A 50 -7.50 20.63 -18.58
N ASN A 51 -6.99 19.53 -18.01
CA ASN A 51 -5.56 19.26 -17.98
C ASN A 51 -5.26 18.05 -18.87
N PRO A 52 -4.49 18.23 -19.97
CA PRO A 52 -4.23 17.14 -20.91
C PRO A 52 -3.40 16.00 -20.30
N LEU A 53 -2.76 16.22 -19.16
CA LEU A 53 -1.95 15.23 -18.46
C LEU A 53 -2.67 14.59 -17.26
N SER A 54 -3.88 15.05 -16.93
CA SER A 54 -4.64 14.58 -15.76
C SER A 54 -6.13 14.76 -15.98
N ALA A 55 -6.82 13.67 -16.31
CA ALA A 55 -8.26 13.68 -16.52
C ALA A 55 -9.02 13.93 -15.21
N ARG A 56 -10.14 14.65 -15.31
CA ARG A 56 -11.13 14.76 -14.24
C ARG A 56 -11.74 13.38 -13.97
N GLN A 57 -12.15 13.13 -12.73
CA GLN A 57 -12.80 11.91 -12.29
C GLN A 57 -14.14 12.25 -11.62
N GLU A 58 -14.82 11.24 -11.11
CA GLU A 58 -16.09 11.36 -10.38
C GLU A 58 -15.98 12.33 -9.18
N GLU A 59 -17.12 12.87 -8.77
CA GLU A 59 -17.21 13.76 -7.62
C GLU A 59 -16.89 13.06 -6.31
N ILE A 60 -16.39 13.83 -5.34
CA ILE A 60 -16.15 13.35 -3.99
C ILE A 60 -17.51 13.08 -3.32
N LEU A 61 -17.74 11.83 -2.93
CA LEU A 61 -18.88 11.47 -2.10
C LEU A 61 -18.82 12.20 -0.74
N PRO A 62 -19.96 12.46 -0.09
CA PRO A 62 -19.99 13.08 1.24
C PRO A 62 -19.06 12.37 2.23
N LEU A 63 -18.26 13.15 2.95
CA LEU A 63 -17.33 12.62 3.93
C LEU A 63 -18.11 11.98 5.11
N PRO A 64 -17.63 10.86 5.67
CA PRO A 64 -18.17 10.33 6.91
C PRO A 64 -18.00 11.33 8.05
N SER A 65 -18.86 11.27 9.07
CA SER A 65 -18.65 12.05 10.27
C SER A 65 -17.32 11.68 10.95
N PRO A 66 -16.69 12.58 11.71
CA PRO A 66 -15.46 12.26 12.44
C PRO A 66 -15.59 11.01 13.32
N LYS A 67 -16.78 10.77 13.88
CA LYS A 67 -17.08 9.59 14.70
C LYS A 67 -17.10 8.30 13.88
N GLU A 68 -17.74 8.31 12.71
CA GLU A 68 -17.81 7.15 11.81
C GLU A 68 -16.43 6.82 11.25
N ALA A 69 -15.70 7.83 10.77
CA ALA A 69 -14.34 7.67 10.28
C ALA A 69 -13.41 7.10 11.36
N ALA A 70 -13.44 7.66 12.58
CA ALA A 70 -12.63 7.16 13.68
C ALA A 70 -13.03 5.75 14.10
N ASN A 71 -14.32 5.41 14.08
CA ASN A 71 -14.79 4.06 14.38
C ASN A 71 -14.23 3.04 13.37
N TYR A 72 -14.35 3.33 12.07
CA TYR A 72 -13.81 2.50 11.01
C TYR A 72 -12.29 2.34 11.11
N LEU A 73 -11.53 3.43 11.24
CA LEU A 73 -10.06 3.38 11.33
C LEU A 73 -9.58 2.60 12.56
N ARG A 74 -10.35 2.60 13.66
CA ARG A 74 -10.07 1.77 14.85
C ARG A 74 -10.48 0.30 14.69
N SER A 75 -11.38 0.02 13.74
CA SER A 75 -11.91 -1.32 13.49
C SER A 75 -10.98 -2.19 12.62
N VAL A 76 -10.12 -1.56 11.82
CA VAL A 76 -9.13 -2.25 10.97
C VAL A 76 -8.08 -2.90 11.87
N ARG A 77 -7.80 -4.19 11.62
CA ARG A 77 -6.92 -5.02 12.46
C ARG A 77 -6.12 -6.00 11.62
N SER A 78 -5.01 -6.45 12.18
CA SER A 78 -4.25 -7.58 11.64
C SER A 78 -5.08 -8.87 11.68
N ILE A 79 -5.57 -9.31 10.54
CA ILE A 79 -6.19 -10.63 10.37
C ILE A 79 -5.10 -11.66 10.23
N ARG A 80 -5.20 -12.73 10.98
CA ARG A 80 -4.15 -13.75 11.03
C ARG A 80 -4.69 -15.16 10.81
N GLU A 81 -5.98 -15.38 10.97
CA GLU A 81 -6.66 -16.65 10.67
C GLU A 81 -7.42 -16.48 9.36
N TYR A 82 -7.18 -17.40 8.42
CA TYR A 82 -7.69 -17.33 7.06
C TYR A 82 -8.40 -18.60 6.66
N LYS A 83 -9.53 -18.46 5.96
CA LYS A 83 -10.21 -19.59 5.33
C LYS A 83 -9.37 -20.13 4.18
N ASN A 84 -9.54 -21.42 3.89
CA ASN A 84 -9.05 -22.02 2.66
C ASN A 84 -10.01 -21.72 1.50
N GLU A 85 -10.13 -20.44 1.15
CA GLU A 85 -11.05 -19.93 0.14
C GLU A 85 -10.29 -19.11 -0.91
N ALA A 86 -10.56 -19.37 -2.18
CA ALA A 86 -9.97 -18.63 -3.28
C ALA A 86 -10.64 -17.26 -3.43
N ILE A 87 -9.83 -16.22 -3.66
CA ILE A 87 -10.31 -14.88 -3.99
C ILE A 87 -10.29 -14.75 -5.52
N PRO A 88 -11.40 -14.32 -6.17
CA PRO A 88 -11.42 -14.03 -7.60
C PRO A 88 -10.36 -13.00 -7.98
N GLU A 89 -9.70 -13.19 -9.14
CA GLU A 89 -8.63 -12.29 -9.60
C GLU A 89 -9.12 -10.84 -9.74
N GLU A 90 -10.33 -10.65 -10.26
CA GLU A 90 -10.95 -9.33 -10.40
C GLU A 90 -11.04 -8.59 -9.05
N LYS A 91 -11.45 -9.30 -7.99
CA LYS A 91 -11.55 -8.75 -6.64
C LYS A 91 -10.18 -8.40 -6.06
N ILE A 92 -9.13 -9.15 -6.40
CA ILE A 92 -7.75 -8.79 -6.02
C ILE A 92 -7.32 -7.52 -6.77
N ARG A 93 -7.64 -7.41 -8.07
CA ARG A 93 -7.31 -6.23 -8.88
C ARG A 93 -8.02 -4.97 -8.39
N GLU A 94 -9.31 -5.08 -8.10
CA GLU A 94 -10.11 -4.01 -7.49
C GLU A 94 -9.50 -3.57 -6.15
N LEU A 95 -9.14 -4.53 -5.28
CA LEU A 95 -8.48 -4.22 -4.02
C LEU A 95 -7.14 -3.52 -4.22
N LEU A 96 -6.33 -3.91 -5.21
CA LEU A 96 -5.02 -3.30 -5.46
C LEU A 96 -5.12 -1.90 -6.07
N ASP A 97 -6.20 -1.61 -6.79
CA ASP A 97 -6.37 -0.33 -7.50
C ASP A 97 -6.39 0.86 -6.52
N ILE A 98 -6.97 0.68 -5.33
CA ILE A 98 -6.95 1.71 -4.27
C ILE A 98 -5.52 2.08 -3.84
N GLY A 99 -4.57 1.16 -3.98
CA GLY A 99 -3.17 1.37 -3.64
C GLY A 99 -2.44 2.33 -4.59
N ARG A 100 -3.09 2.79 -5.66
CA ARG A 100 -2.55 3.82 -6.57
C ARG A 100 -2.84 5.25 -6.12
N TYR A 101 -3.82 5.42 -5.24
CA TYR A 101 -4.32 6.73 -4.79
C TYR A 101 -3.60 7.38 -3.58
N PRO A 102 -2.77 6.71 -2.76
CA PRO A 102 -2.01 7.42 -1.74
C PRO A 102 -1.11 8.50 -2.36
N GLN A 103 -0.96 9.61 -1.64
CA GLN A 103 -0.19 10.76 -2.12
C GLN A 103 1.29 10.40 -2.25
N THR A 104 1.93 10.88 -3.32
CA THR A 104 3.38 10.75 -3.53
C THR A 104 4.01 12.10 -3.84
N GLY A 105 5.26 12.30 -3.40
CA GLY A 105 6.00 13.52 -3.69
C GLY A 105 6.17 13.70 -5.19
N LYS A 106 5.84 14.88 -5.72
CA LYS A 106 5.83 15.17 -7.16
C LYS A 106 4.95 14.23 -7.99
N ASN A 107 3.99 13.54 -7.36
CA ASN A 107 3.07 12.61 -7.99
C ASN A 107 3.78 11.49 -8.79
N THR A 108 4.89 10.97 -8.26
CA THR A 108 5.72 9.97 -8.93
C THR A 108 5.06 8.61 -9.10
N GLN A 109 4.07 8.25 -8.27
CA GLN A 109 3.26 7.02 -8.39
C GLN A 109 4.11 5.73 -8.56
N GLY A 110 5.30 5.70 -7.97
CA GLY A 110 6.34 4.70 -8.28
C GLY A 110 6.17 3.31 -7.66
N ILE A 111 4.94 2.91 -7.31
CA ILE A 111 4.64 1.62 -6.67
C ILE A 111 3.94 0.69 -7.64
N GLY A 112 4.45 -0.54 -7.73
CA GLY A 112 3.77 -1.67 -8.37
C GLY A 112 3.54 -2.80 -7.37
N TYR A 113 2.92 -3.88 -7.83
CA TYR A 113 2.61 -5.04 -6.97
C TYR A 113 3.03 -6.37 -7.60
N ARG A 114 3.39 -7.33 -6.74
CA ARG A 114 3.45 -8.76 -7.04
C ARG A 114 2.51 -9.48 -6.10
N VAL A 115 1.64 -10.32 -6.64
CA VAL A 115 0.72 -11.12 -5.84
C VAL A 115 1.10 -12.58 -5.95
N LEU A 116 1.41 -13.19 -4.80
CA LEU A 116 1.61 -14.62 -4.72
C LEU A 116 0.25 -15.27 -4.44
N CYS A 117 -0.29 -15.98 -5.43
CA CYS A 117 -1.63 -16.58 -5.34
C CYS A 117 -1.59 -18.07 -5.02
N GLY A 118 -2.27 -18.46 -3.94
CA GLY A 118 -2.51 -19.85 -3.57
C GLY A 118 -1.60 -20.32 -2.43
N ARG A 119 -2.21 -21.04 -1.48
CA ARG A 119 -1.56 -21.50 -0.24
C ARG A 119 -0.31 -22.34 -0.51
N GLU A 120 -0.34 -23.22 -1.51
CA GLU A 120 0.81 -24.05 -1.88
C GLU A 120 2.05 -23.20 -2.24
N LYS A 121 1.86 -22.08 -2.95
CA LYS A 121 2.96 -21.20 -3.32
C LYS A 121 3.49 -20.44 -2.10
N VAL A 122 2.59 -20.01 -1.21
CA VAL A 122 2.98 -19.37 0.07
C VAL A 122 3.74 -20.35 0.96
N GLU A 123 3.36 -21.63 1.00
CA GLU A 123 4.07 -22.68 1.73
C GLU A 123 5.47 -22.96 1.15
N LYS A 124 5.64 -22.90 -0.17
CA LYS A 124 6.97 -22.98 -0.82
C LYS A 124 7.84 -21.78 -0.45
N LEU A 125 7.28 -20.57 -0.44
CA LEU A 125 7.99 -19.37 0.01
C LEU A 125 8.35 -19.44 1.50
N LEU A 126 7.47 -20.02 2.33
CA LEU A 126 7.75 -20.27 3.75
C LEU A 126 8.94 -21.20 3.93
N ALA A 127 9.01 -22.28 3.16
CA ALA A 127 10.13 -23.21 3.21
C ALA A 127 11.46 -22.50 2.87
N LEU A 128 11.46 -21.69 1.81
CA LEU A 128 12.62 -20.86 1.43
C LEU A 128 13.01 -19.89 2.55
N PHE A 129 12.04 -19.17 3.14
CA PHE A 129 12.30 -18.26 4.26
C PHE A 129 12.90 -18.97 5.48
N ILE A 130 12.41 -20.18 5.80
CA ILE A 130 12.92 -20.96 6.93
C ILE A 130 14.38 -21.37 6.68
N GLU A 131 14.66 -21.89 5.48
CA GLU A 131 16.01 -22.32 5.09
C GLU A 131 17.00 -21.15 5.14
N GLU A 132 16.68 -20.06 4.45
CA GLU A 132 17.52 -18.87 4.41
C GLU A 132 17.66 -18.22 5.77
N GLY A 133 16.58 -18.11 6.56
CA GLY A 133 16.65 -17.53 7.90
C GLY A 133 17.56 -18.31 8.85
N ILE A 134 17.57 -19.65 8.76
CA ILE A 134 18.49 -20.49 9.56
C ILE A 134 19.94 -20.33 9.07
N ARG A 135 20.16 -20.30 7.76
CA ARG A 135 21.49 -20.14 7.15
C ARG A 135 22.07 -18.78 7.52
N ILE A 136 21.35 -17.71 7.20
CA ILE A 136 21.76 -16.32 7.42
C ILE A 136 21.99 -16.04 8.89
N GLY A 137 21.11 -16.47 9.82
CA GLY A 137 21.34 -16.18 11.23
C GLY A 137 22.53 -16.90 11.88
N LYS A 138 23.16 -17.87 11.18
CA LYS A 138 24.47 -18.43 11.57
C LYS A 138 25.62 -17.56 11.08
N GLU A 139 25.46 -16.94 9.91
CA GLU A 139 26.45 -16.10 9.24
C GLU A 139 26.45 -14.66 9.81
N ASP A 140 25.26 -14.10 10.02
CA ASP A 140 25.02 -12.74 10.49
C ASP A 140 24.20 -12.72 11.79
N PRO A 141 24.82 -12.37 12.93
CA PRO A 141 24.15 -12.23 14.22
C PRO A 141 22.97 -11.25 14.25
N ALA A 142 22.90 -10.28 13.32
CA ALA A 142 21.78 -9.34 13.23
C ALA A 142 20.44 -10.06 12.96
N PHE A 143 20.50 -11.22 12.31
CA PHE A 143 19.32 -12.03 11.94
C PHE A 143 19.05 -13.20 12.90
N ARG A 144 19.62 -13.18 14.12
CA ARG A 144 19.33 -14.22 15.15
C ARG A 144 17.84 -14.33 15.47
N GLY A 145 17.11 -13.21 15.47
CA GLY A 145 15.66 -13.18 15.68
C GLY A 145 14.92 -13.95 14.58
N THR A 146 15.23 -13.65 13.32
CA THR A 146 14.71 -14.34 12.14
C THR A 146 15.02 -15.84 12.20
N ALA A 147 16.27 -16.22 12.51
CA ALA A 147 16.64 -17.62 12.67
C ALA A 147 15.87 -18.33 13.78
N ALA A 148 15.63 -17.66 14.91
CA ALA A 148 14.84 -18.23 16.01
C ALA A 148 13.39 -18.51 15.57
N VAL A 149 12.78 -17.61 14.79
CA VAL A 149 11.44 -17.82 14.20
C VAL A 149 11.46 -18.99 13.21
N SER A 150 12.46 -19.07 12.34
CA SER A 150 12.61 -20.18 11.38
C SER A 150 12.78 -21.53 12.08
N TRP A 151 13.61 -21.61 13.13
CA TRP A 151 13.74 -22.81 13.97
C TRP A 151 12.43 -23.16 14.68
N ALA A 152 11.69 -22.17 15.19
CA ALA A 152 10.40 -22.38 15.83
C ALA A 152 9.38 -22.97 14.85
N CYS A 153 9.31 -22.46 13.62
CA CYS A 153 8.44 -23.02 12.57
C CYS A 153 8.76 -24.49 12.32
N ARG A 154 10.05 -24.81 12.12
CA ARG A 154 10.52 -26.19 11.84
C ARG A 154 10.23 -27.14 13.00
N ARG A 155 10.54 -26.75 14.24
CA ARG A 155 10.37 -27.60 15.44
C ARG A 155 8.90 -27.84 15.77
N ARG A 156 8.05 -26.82 15.60
CA ARG A 156 6.62 -26.90 15.92
C ARG A 156 5.77 -27.41 14.75
N LYS A 157 6.35 -27.51 13.55
CA LYS A 157 5.62 -27.79 12.29
C LYS A 157 4.43 -26.84 12.10
N GLN A 158 4.67 -25.57 12.39
CA GLN A 158 3.65 -24.52 12.36
C GLN A 158 4.15 -23.34 11.53
N ASP A 159 3.28 -22.80 10.69
CA ASP A 159 3.52 -21.54 10.01
C ASP A 159 3.29 -20.37 10.97
N ILE A 160 4.40 -19.81 11.47
CA ILE A 160 4.40 -18.62 12.33
C ILE A 160 4.50 -17.35 11.48
N VAL A 161 5.05 -17.44 10.27
CA VAL A 161 5.44 -16.30 9.43
C VAL A 161 4.25 -15.76 8.64
N PHE A 162 3.55 -16.64 7.91
CA PHE A 162 2.40 -16.28 7.09
C PHE A 162 1.07 -16.75 7.68
N ARG A 163 1.11 -17.56 8.74
CA ARG A 163 -0.06 -18.07 9.48
C ARG A 163 -1.15 -18.65 8.58
N GLY A 164 -0.73 -19.37 7.53
CA GLY A 164 -1.63 -20.03 6.60
C GLY A 164 -2.37 -19.10 5.63
N ALA A 165 -1.90 -17.85 5.48
CA ALA A 165 -2.43 -16.90 4.49
C ALA A 165 -2.38 -17.51 3.06
N PRO A 166 -3.50 -17.49 2.32
CA PRO A 166 -3.53 -18.04 0.96
C PRO A 166 -2.90 -17.12 -0.09
N TYR A 167 -2.69 -15.84 0.22
CA TYR A 167 -2.11 -14.85 -0.70
C TYR A 167 -1.11 -13.93 0.02
N LEU A 168 -0.12 -13.45 -0.73
CA LEU A 168 0.73 -12.33 -0.33
C LEU A 168 0.68 -11.23 -1.39
N ILE A 169 0.61 -9.97 -0.96
CA ILE A 169 0.80 -8.79 -1.80
C ILE A 169 2.14 -8.17 -1.42
N ALA A 170 3.10 -8.20 -2.34
CA ALA A 170 4.36 -7.48 -2.22
C ALA A 170 4.27 -6.18 -3.02
N ALA A 171 4.38 -5.04 -2.35
CA ALA A 171 4.63 -3.77 -3.01
C ALA A 171 6.07 -3.77 -3.53
N ILE A 172 6.27 -3.27 -4.74
CA ILE A 172 7.59 -3.12 -5.38
C ILE A 172 7.79 -1.68 -5.83
N ALA A 173 9.03 -1.21 -5.76
CA ALA A 173 9.42 0.14 -6.15
C ALA A 173 10.78 0.11 -6.87
N ASP A 174 11.14 1.24 -7.48
CA ASP A 174 12.49 1.42 -8.01
C ASP A 174 13.54 1.18 -6.92
N GLU A 175 14.59 0.43 -7.23
CA GLU A 175 15.62 0.14 -6.24
C GLU A 175 16.39 1.38 -5.81
N ASN A 176 16.49 2.38 -6.71
CA ASN A 176 17.12 3.66 -6.45
C ASN A 176 16.16 4.67 -5.79
N ASN A 177 14.89 4.31 -5.56
CA ASN A 177 13.96 5.19 -4.85
C ASN A 177 14.32 5.21 -3.34
N PRO A 178 14.77 6.34 -2.79
CA PRO A 178 15.14 6.44 -1.38
C PRO A 178 13.93 6.36 -0.45
N ARG A 179 12.71 6.54 -0.97
CA ARG A 179 11.45 6.45 -0.23
C ARG A 179 10.61 5.24 -0.62
N ALA A 180 11.27 4.21 -1.18
CA ALA A 180 10.59 3.00 -1.64
C ALA A 180 9.74 2.39 -0.53
N ARG A 181 10.33 2.19 0.66
CA ARG A 181 9.67 1.55 1.80
C ARG A 181 8.48 2.37 2.28
N GLU A 182 8.66 3.67 2.51
CA GLU A 182 7.61 4.56 3.01
C GLU A 182 6.44 4.63 2.02
N SER A 183 6.75 4.76 0.73
CA SER A 183 5.74 4.80 -0.32
C SER A 183 5.00 3.47 -0.44
N GLY A 184 5.72 2.34 -0.36
CA GLY A 184 5.13 1.00 -0.36
C GLY A 184 4.24 0.75 0.85
N GLN A 185 4.68 1.16 2.04
CA GLN A 185 3.88 1.04 3.27
C GLN A 185 2.62 1.89 3.22
N PHE A 186 2.71 3.10 2.66
CA PHE A 186 1.55 3.97 2.52
C PHE A 186 0.52 3.39 1.54
N ALA A 187 0.99 2.84 0.42
CA ALA A 187 0.16 2.17 -0.57
C ALA A 187 -0.53 0.91 -0.02
N LEU A 188 0.23 0.06 0.67
CA LEU A 188 -0.31 -1.11 1.35
C LEU A 188 -1.27 -0.74 2.49
N THR A 189 -1.11 0.43 3.11
CA THR A 189 -2.06 0.91 4.12
C THR A 189 -3.42 1.17 3.50
N PHE A 190 -3.51 1.84 2.34
CA PHE A 190 -4.78 2.05 1.63
C PHE A 190 -5.46 0.72 1.28
N ILE A 191 -4.68 -0.24 0.78
CA ILE A 191 -5.15 -1.62 0.52
C ILE A 191 -5.69 -2.27 1.80
N SER A 192 -4.97 -2.16 2.92
CA SER A 192 -5.38 -2.75 4.20
C SER A 192 -6.64 -2.12 4.79
N LEU A 193 -6.86 -0.83 4.54
CA LEU A 193 -8.06 -0.12 4.94
C LEU A 193 -9.25 -0.62 4.11
N LEU A 194 -9.13 -0.68 2.78
CA LEU A 194 -10.24 -1.12 1.92
C LEU A 194 -10.60 -2.60 2.11
N ALA A 195 -9.62 -3.49 2.31
CA ALA A 195 -9.82 -4.94 2.41
C ALA A 195 -11.05 -5.40 3.23
N PRO A 196 -11.27 -4.95 4.49
CA PRO A 196 -12.43 -5.35 5.29
C PRO A 196 -13.79 -4.95 4.69
N THR A 197 -13.89 -3.86 3.92
CA THR A 197 -15.17 -3.49 3.26
C THR A 197 -15.50 -4.47 2.12
N MET A 198 -14.49 -5.15 1.60
CA MET A 198 -14.61 -6.20 0.59
C MET A 198 -14.73 -7.61 1.22
N GLY A 199 -14.83 -7.71 2.56
CA GLY A 199 -14.85 -9.00 3.26
C GLY A 199 -13.50 -9.73 3.27
N LEU A 200 -12.40 -9.00 3.05
CA LEU A 200 -11.03 -9.52 3.04
C LEU A 200 -10.27 -9.09 4.30
N GLY A 201 -9.24 -9.85 4.64
CA GLY A 201 -8.39 -9.60 5.79
C GLY A 201 -6.93 -9.48 5.40
N THR A 202 -6.22 -8.55 6.03
CA THR A 202 -4.79 -8.36 5.82
C THR A 202 -3.99 -8.34 7.13
N CYS A 203 -2.72 -8.72 7.06
CA CYS A 203 -1.74 -8.47 8.11
C CYS A 203 -0.37 -8.26 7.48
N TRP A 204 0.44 -7.36 8.05
CA TRP A 204 1.84 -7.20 7.66
C TRP A 204 2.62 -8.50 7.86
N ALA A 205 3.37 -8.90 6.84
CA ALA A 205 4.27 -10.06 6.88
C ALA A 205 5.62 -9.68 7.49
N GLY A 206 5.63 -9.07 8.68
CA GLY A 206 6.81 -8.45 9.28
C GLY A 206 8.01 -9.39 9.43
N PHE A 207 7.78 -10.64 9.87
CA PHE A 207 8.87 -11.64 9.94
C PHE A 207 9.50 -11.93 8.58
N PHE A 208 8.69 -11.98 7.53
CA PHE A 208 9.18 -12.19 6.17
C PHE A 208 9.93 -10.95 5.65
N GLU A 209 9.44 -9.76 5.96
CA GLU A 209 10.06 -8.49 5.58
C GLU A 209 11.50 -8.35 6.08
N ASP A 210 11.86 -8.93 7.24
CA ASP A 210 13.23 -8.91 7.77
C ASP A 210 14.27 -9.34 6.71
N LEU A 211 13.98 -10.42 5.97
CA LEU A 211 14.86 -10.89 4.90
C LEU A 211 14.47 -10.33 3.54
N ALA A 212 13.18 -10.26 3.23
CA ALA A 212 12.70 -9.84 1.91
C ALA A 212 13.02 -8.38 1.58
N LEU A 213 13.24 -7.54 2.59
CA LEU A 213 13.63 -6.13 2.44
C LEU A 213 15.13 -5.89 2.72
N SER A 214 15.89 -6.94 3.05
CA SER A 214 17.33 -6.84 3.27
C SER A 214 18.05 -6.49 1.97
N GLU A 215 18.92 -5.48 2.02
CA GLU A 215 19.77 -5.13 0.86
C GLU A 215 20.72 -6.27 0.49
N THR A 216 21.16 -7.06 1.47
CA THR A 216 22.12 -8.16 1.29
C THR A 216 21.45 -9.48 0.95
N TYR A 217 20.29 -9.77 1.56
CA TYR A 217 19.70 -11.11 1.56
C TYR A 217 18.38 -11.25 0.81
N SER A 218 17.85 -10.18 0.21
CA SER A 218 16.55 -10.22 -0.46
C SER A 218 16.51 -10.98 -1.78
N ALA A 219 17.66 -11.29 -2.39
CA ALA A 219 17.74 -11.82 -3.75
C ALA A 219 16.90 -13.10 -3.98
N PRO A 220 16.96 -14.15 -3.13
CA PRO A 220 16.15 -15.36 -3.34
C PRO A 220 14.64 -15.07 -3.30
N PHE A 221 14.22 -14.11 -2.48
CA PHE A 221 12.81 -13.73 -2.33
C PHE A 221 12.33 -12.86 -3.50
N ARG A 222 13.20 -11.99 -4.02
CA ARG A 222 12.93 -11.21 -5.25
C ARG A 222 12.74 -12.14 -6.44
N GLU A 223 13.60 -13.14 -6.58
CA GLU A 223 13.51 -14.17 -7.62
C GLU A 223 12.19 -14.96 -7.49
N PHE A 224 11.90 -15.49 -6.31
CA PHE A 224 10.68 -16.27 -6.07
C PHE A 224 9.39 -15.48 -6.39
N LEU A 225 9.37 -14.18 -6.06
CA LEU A 225 8.23 -13.30 -6.31
C LEU A 225 8.21 -12.71 -7.73
N ASN A 226 9.14 -13.08 -8.60
CA ASN A 226 9.30 -12.54 -9.95
C ASN A 226 9.38 -10.99 -9.95
N VAL A 227 10.15 -10.43 -9.01
CA VAL A 227 10.41 -8.98 -8.96
C VAL A 227 11.31 -8.60 -10.14
N PRO A 228 10.93 -7.61 -10.97
CA PRO A 228 11.72 -7.21 -12.12
C PRO A 228 13.11 -6.70 -11.75
N GLU A 229 14.03 -6.77 -12.71
CA GLU A 229 15.30 -6.06 -12.65
C GLU A 229 15.07 -4.56 -12.42
N GLY A 230 15.94 -3.93 -11.63
CA GLY A 230 15.81 -2.52 -11.23
C GLY A 230 14.72 -2.23 -10.18
N LYS A 231 13.97 -3.25 -9.71
CA LYS A 231 12.91 -3.08 -8.69
C LYS A 231 13.22 -3.85 -7.41
N LYS A 232 12.92 -3.28 -6.25
CA LYS A 232 13.00 -3.94 -4.94
C LYS A 232 11.64 -4.09 -4.29
N ILE A 233 11.53 -5.01 -3.33
CA ILE A 233 10.34 -5.13 -2.48
C ILE A 233 10.32 -3.93 -1.52
N ALA A 234 9.15 -3.36 -1.30
CA ALA A 234 8.90 -2.15 -0.52
C ALA A 234 7.96 -2.38 0.68
N GLY A 235 7.38 -3.57 0.80
CA GLY A 235 6.51 -3.99 1.89
C GLY A 235 5.66 -5.19 1.48
N VAL A 236 5.17 -5.96 2.44
CA VAL A 236 4.41 -7.20 2.18
C VAL A 236 3.22 -7.34 3.11
N LEU A 237 2.03 -7.52 2.53
CA LEU A 237 0.81 -7.91 3.23
C LEU A 237 0.47 -9.37 2.96
N MET A 238 0.11 -10.09 4.01
CA MET A 238 -0.71 -11.29 3.91
C MET A 238 -2.14 -10.91 3.55
N LEU A 239 -2.80 -11.72 2.73
CA LEU A 239 -4.18 -11.54 2.28
C LEU A 239 -4.95 -12.86 2.30
N GLY A 240 -6.22 -12.79 2.69
CA GLY A 240 -7.17 -13.92 2.58
C GLY A 240 -8.56 -13.54 3.07
N VAL A 241 -9.51 -14.46 2.95
CA VAL A 241 -10.82 -14.33 3.61
C VAL A 241 -10.65 -14.63 5.10
N PRO A 242 -11.05 -13.74 6.02
CA PRO A 242 -10.92 -13.98 7.46
C PRO A 242 -11.72 -15.21 7.91
N ASP A 243 -11.10 -16.08 8.72
CA ASP A 243 -11.81 -17.17 9.42
C ASP A 243 -12.21 -16.79 10.84
N VAL A 244 -12.15 -15.50 11.15
CA VAL A 244 -12.46 -14.92 12.45
C VAL A 244 -13.20 -13.60 12.28
N SER A 245 -14.00 -13.24 13.29
CA SER A 245 -14.70 -11.96 13.33
C SER A 245 -14.47 -11.27 14.67
N TYR A 246 -14.08 -9.99 14.62
CA TYR A 246 -13.87 -9.17 15.81
C TYR A 246 -15.14 -8.38 16.12
N ARG A 247 -15.68 -8.56 17.33
CA ARG A 247 -16.96 -7.95 17.74
C ARG A 247 -16.81 -6.61 18.45
N ARG A 248 -15.59 -6.21 18.82
CA ARG A 248 -15.34 -5.05 19.69
C ARG A 248 -14.04 -4.34 19.31
N LEU A 249 -14.05 -3.01 19.49
CA LEU A 249 -12.84 -2.21 19.55
C LEU A 249 -12.07 -2.52 20.83
N VAL A 250 -10.78 -2.18 20.84
CA VAL A 250 -9.92 -2.31 22.02
C VAL A 250 -9.24 -0.97 22.30
N GLU A 251 -8.92 -0.72 23.56
CA GLU A 251 -8.14 0.43 23.96
C GLU A 251 -6.70 0.35 23.44
N ARG A 252 -6.08 1.51 23.26
CA ARG A 252 -4.65 1.69 22.99
C ARG A 252 -4.04 2.47 24.15
N ASN A 253 -2.71 2.50 24.22
CA ASN A 253 -2.04 3.39 25.17
C ASN A 253 -2.54 4.83 24.98
N PRO A 254 -2.58 5.64 26.05
CA PRO A 254 -2.92 7.05 25.95
C PRO A 254 -2.08 7.77 24.88
N LEU A 255 -2.67 8.77 24.22
CA LEU A 255 -1.95 9.63 23.28
C LEU A 255 -0.84 10.37 24.03
N ASP A 256 0.39 10.19 23.58
CA ASP A 256 1.54 10.97 24.03
C ASP A 256 1.69 12.20 23.11
N CYS A 257 1.19 13.36 23.54
CA CYS A 257 1.16 14.58 22.75
C CYS A 257 1.27 15.82 23.63
N GLU A 258 2.19 16.70 23.24
CA GLU A 258 2.35 18.04 23.79
C GLU A 258 2.12 19.06 22.66
N LEU A 259 1.29 20.07 22.93
CA LEU A 259 1.07 21.18 22.00
C LEU A 259 2.01 22.32 22.41
N LEU A 260 2.95 22.65 21.52
CA LEU A 260 3.92 23.74 21.68
C LEU A 260 3.41 25.04 21.07
#